data_AF-A0A958RGX0-F1
#
_entry.id   AF-A0A958RGX0-F1
#
_cell.length_a   1.000
_cell.length_b   1.000
_cell.length_c   1.000
_cell.angle_alpha   90.00
_cell.angle_beta   90.00
_cell.angle_gamma   90.00
#
_symmetry.space_group_name_H-M   'P 1'
#
loop_
_entity.id
_entity.type
_entity.pdbx_description
1 polymer ?
#
loop_
_entity_poly.entity_id
_entity_poly.type
_entity_poly.pdbx_seq_one_letter_code
_entity_poly.pdbx_strand_id
1 'polypeptide(L)'
;MSQPFFSQKDSVLVNALLDKAYPLETSNPQEALRLYKKAYEKSIKMQFDIGIVKSLQYSGIVHSDLANYDSAIYYYKKALPYSIEANYRRGSGGLYIN
;
A
#
# COMPACT_ATOMS: atom_id res chain seq x y z
N MET A 1 11.34 -19.19 -14.60
CA MET A 1 11.49 -17.72 -14.60
C MET A 1 11.55 -17.28 -13.15
N SER A 2 12.75 -16.94 -12.69
CA SER A 2 13.08 -16.71 -11.28
C SER A 2 12.35 -15.47 -10.76
N GLN A 3 11.47 -15.65 -9.77
CA GLN A 3 10.88 -14.51 -9.08
C GLN A 3 12.00 -13.70 -8.41
N PRO A 4 12.08 -12.36 -8.61
CA PRO A 4 13.11 -11.58 -7.98
C PRO A 4 12.85 -11.59 -6.48
N PHE A 5 13.80 -12.14 -5.72
CA PHE A 5 13.81 -12.14 -4.27
C PHE A 5 14.06 -10.71 -3.79
N PHE A 6 13.07 -9.83 -3.88
CA PHE A 6 13.18 -8.46 -3.41
C PHE A 6 13.37 -8.48 -1.88
N SER A 7 14.50 -7.91 -1.45
CA SER A 7 15.04 -8.02 -0.10
C SER A 7 14.11 -7.39 0.94
N GLN A 8 13.99 -8.00 2.13
CA GLN A 8 13.25 -7.45 3.28
C GLN A 8 13.54 -5.96 3.51
N LYS A 9 14.78 -5.51 3.27
CA LYS A 9 15.22 -4.12 3.43
C LYS A 9 14.39 -3.11 2.61
N ASP A 10 13.95 -3.50 1.43
CA ASP A 10 13.21 -2.60 0.54
C ASP A 10 11.76 -2.41 0.97
N SER A 11 11.15 -3.46 1.54
CA SER A 11 9.84 -3.40 2.19
C SER A 11 9.86 -2.57 3.47
N VAL A 12 10.97 -2.56 4.22
CA VAL A 12 11.16 -1.73 5.42
C VAL A 12 11.15 -0.24 5.07
N LEU A 13 11.80 0.15 3.98
CA LEU A 13 11.79 1.54 3.50
C LEU A 13 10.39 2.04 3.15
N VAL A 14 9.56 1.19 2.53
CA VAL A 14 8.16 1.52 2.24
C VAL A 14 7.40 1.66 3.55
N ASN A 15 7.49 0.67 4.45
CA ASN A 15 6.81 0.73 5.75
C ASN A 15 7.21 1.97 6.55
N ALA A 16 8.48 2.34 6.57
CA ALA A 16 8.95 3.56 7.24
C ALA A 16 8.33 4.85 6.67
N LEU A 17 8.07 4.90 5.36
CA LEU A 17 7.36 6.03 4.74
C LEU A 17 5.89 6.06 5.17
N LEU A 18 5.25 4.89 5.29
CA LEU A 18 3.86 4.76 5.75
C LEU A 18 3.74 5.16 7.22
N ASP A 19 4.64 4.66 8.07
CA ASP A 19 4.66 4.94 9.51
C ASP A 19 4.90 6.44 9.78
N LYS A 20 5.73 7.09 8.96
CA LYS A 20 5.95 8.53 9.04
C LYS A 20 4.72 9.34 8.58
N ALA A 21 3.96 8.82 7.61
CA ALA A 21 2.79 9.48 7.07
C ALA A 21 1.55 9.37 7.97
N TYR A 22 1.42 8.26 8.70
CA TYR A 22 0.30 7.98 9.60
C TYR A 22 -0.04 9.11 10.61
N PRO A 23 0.91 9.66 11.39
CA PRO A 23 0.61 10.77 12.30
C PRO A 23 0.30 12.08 11.58
N LEU A 24 0.70 12.21 10.30
CA LEU A 24 0.43 13.38 9.48
C LEU A 24 -0.97 13.35 8.86
N GLU A 25 -1.70 12.23 8.89
CA GLU A 25 -3.05 12.16 8.32
C GLU A 25 -4.00 13.19 8.96
N THR A 26 -3.91 13.32 10.29
CA THR A 26 -4.73 14.26 11.06
C THR A 26 -4.12 15.66 11.17
N SER A 27 -2.78 15.76 11.14
CA SER A 27 -2.08 17.04 11.30
C SER A 27 -1.89 17.78 9.98
N ASN A 28 -1.47 17.07 8.93
CA ASN A 28 -1.14 17.60 7.60
C ASN A 28 -1.49 16.59 6.51
N PRO A 29 -2.79 16.43 6.17
CA PRO A 29 -3.26 15.40 5.25
C PRO A 29 -2.63 15.51 3.85
N GLN A 30 -2.29 16.73 3.40
CA GLN A 30 -1.60 16.95 2.12
C GLN A 30 -0.19 16.33 2.11
N GLU A 31 0.54 16.42 3.22
CA GLU A 31 1.88 15.85 3.33
C GLU A 31 1.82 14.33 3.49
N ALA A 32 0.83 13.81 4.25
CA ALA A 32 0.56 12.39 4.34
C ALA A 32 0.30 11.77 2.95
N LEU A 33 -0.58 12.39 2.14
CA LEU A 33 -0.85 11.97 0.75
C LEU A 33 0.42 11.97 -0.11
N ARG A 34 1.31 12.96 0.07
CA ARG A 34 2.57 13.03 -0.67
C ARG A 34 3.51 11.88 -0.30
N LEU A 35 3.58 11.52 0.98
CA LEU A 35 4.36 10.39 1.46
C LEU A 35 3.76 9.05 0.99
N TYR A 36 2.44 8.89 1.05
CA TYR A 36 1.75 7.70 0.54
C TYR A 36 1.95 7.50 -0.95
N LYS A 37 1.90 8.58 -1.75
CA LYS A 37 2.22 8.51 -3.17
C LYS A 37 3.66 8.04 -3.41
N LYS A 38 4.62 8.54 -2.63
CA LYS A 38 6.03 8.12 -2.73
C LYS A 38 6.21 6.66 -2.33
N ALA A 39 5.51 6.20 -1.28
CA ALA A 39 5.50 4.81 -0.86
C ALA A 39 4.89 3.89 -1.94
N TYR A 40 3.80 4.33 -2.59
CA TYR A 40 3.17 3.64 -3.71
C TYR A 40 4.13 3.49 -4.91
N GLU A 41 4.74 4.57 -5.39
CA GLU A 41 5.67 4.53 -6.53
C GLU A 41 6.86 3.61 -6.27
N LYS A 42 7.39 3.63 -5.04
CA LYS A 42 8.48 2.74 -4.62
C LYS A 42 8.00 1.29 -4.57
N SER A 43 6.80 1.05 -4.05
CA SER A 43 6.20 -0.29 -3.99
C SER A 43 5.93 -0.88 -5.37
N ILE A 44 5.48 -0.07 -6.34
CA ILE A 44 5.30 -0.50 -7.74
C ILE A 44 6.63 -0.91 -8.37
N LYS A 45 7.68 -0.09 -8.20
CA LYS A 45 9.02 -0.41 -8.73
C LYS A 45 9.58 -1.71 -8.14
N MET A 46 9.18 -2.03 -6.92
CA MET A 46 9.65 -3.20 -6.16
C MET A 46 8.71 -4.39 -6.24
N GLN A 47 7.60 -4.30 -6.99
CA GLN A 47 6.55 -5.32 -7.05
C GLN A 47 6.07 -5.76 -5.65
N PHE A 48 5.99 -4.78 -4.74
CA PHE A 48 5.59 -4.99 -3.35
C PHE A 48 4.10 -4.71 -3.17
N ASP A 49 3.27 -5.70 -3.49
CA ASP A 49 1.80 -5.59 -3.48
C ASP A 49 1.25 -5.08 -2.14
N ILE A 50 1.81 -5.55 -1.01
CA ILE A 50 1.37 -5.12 0.32
C ILE A 50 1.59 -3.61 0.51
N GLY A 51 2.74 -3.08 0.06
CA GLY A 51 3.03 -1.66 0.12
C GLY A 51 2.14 -0.82 -0.79
N ILE A 52 1.81 -1.36 -1.97
CA ILE A 52 0.86 -0.75 -2.90
C ILE A 52 -0.52 -0.62 -2.24
N VAL A 53 -1.04 -1.74 -1.69
CA VAL A 53 -2.35 -1.79 -1.03
C VAL A 53 -2.40 -0.80 0.13
N LYS A 54 -1.43 -0.85 1.04
CA LYS A 54 -1.39 0.05 2.20
C LYS A 54 -1.35 1.53 1.77
N SER A 55 -0.49 1.88 0.82
CA SER A 55 -0.36 3.27 0.34
C SER A 55 -1.68 3.80 -0.24
N LEU A 56 -2.37 2.99 -1.04
CA LEU A 56 -3.67 3.34 -1.62
C LEU A 56 -4.77 3.40 -0.55
N GLN A 57 -4.76 2.46 0.38
CA GLN A 57 -5.74 2.40 1.47
C GLN A 57 -5.63 3.62 2.38
N TYR A 58 -4.42 3.98 2.83
CA TYR A 58 -4.21 5.17 3.65
C TYR A 58 -4.52 6.46 2.89
N SER A 59 -4.20 6.54 1.59
CA SER A 59 -4.65 7.67 0.77
C SER A 59 -6.17 7.78 0.74
N GLY A 60 -6.88 6.65 0.64
CA GLY A 60 -8.33 6.60 0.73
C GLY A 60 -8.88 7.07 2.08
N ILE A 61 -8.21 6.69 3.18
CA ILE A 61 -8.57 7.13 4.54
C ILE A 61 -8.43 8.65 4.65
N VAL A 62 -7.28 9.21 4.25
CA VAL A 62 -7.07 10.68 4.29
C VAL A 62 -8.10 11.42 3.44
N HIS A 63 -8.45 10.91 2.26
CA HIS A 63 -9.51 11.51 1.46
C HIS A 63 -10.88 11.41 2.13
N SER A 64 -11.18 10.30 2.81
CA SER A 64 -12.41 10.13 3.59
C SER A 64 -12.47 11.12 4.75
N ASP A 65 -11.36 11.35 5.45
CA ASP A 65 -11.26 12.30 6.56
C ASP A 65 -11.42 13.74 6.07
N LEU A 66 -11.00 14.03 4.85
CA LEU A 66 -11.23 15.30 4.16
C LEU A 66 -12.66 15.42 3.56
N ALA A 67 -13.57 14.50 3.88
CA ALA A 67 -14.93 14.41 3.30
C ALA A 67 -14.96 14.25 1.77
N ASN A 68 -13.85 13.86 1.15
CA ASN A 68 -13.72 13.59 -0.28
C ASN A 68 -14.00 12.11 -0.58
N TYR A 69 -15.24 11.68 -0.35
CA TYR A 69 -15.62 10.27 -0.45
C TYR A 69 -15.46 9.69 -1.85
N ASP A 70 -15.69 10.46 -2.92
CA ASP A 70 -15.49 10.02 -4.30
C ASP A 70 -14.02 9.63 -4.56
N SER A 71 -13.09 10.48 -4.12
CA SER A 71 -11.66 10.22 -4.20
C SER A 71 -11.29 9.02 -3.34
N ALA A 72 -11.82 8.91 -2.11
CA ALA A 72 -11.56 7.77 -1.24
C ALA A 72 -11.98 6.44 -1.90
N ILE A 73 -13.19 6.38 -2.45
CA ILE A 73 -13.71 5.21 -3.17
C ILE A 73 -12.83 4.88 -4.38
N TYR A 74 -12.37 5.88 -5.12
CA TYR A 74 -11.45 5.67 -6.25
C TYR A 74 -10.15 4.99 -5.79
N TYR A 75 -9.54 5.46 -4.71
CA TYR A 75 -8.31 4.85 -4.17
C TYR A 75 -8.54 3.44 -3.61
N TYR A 76 -9.65 3.20 -2.91
CA TYR A 76 -9.98 1.86 -2.42
C TYR A 76 -10.24 0.86 -3.55
N LYS A 77 -10.98 1.26 -4.59
CA LYS A 77 -11.20 0.43 -5.78
C LYS A 77 -9.88 0.10 -6.49
N LYS A 78 -8.94 1.06 -6.51
CA LYS A 78 -7.60 0.84 -7.06
C LYS A 78 -6.75 -0.11 -6.21
N ALA A 79 -6.96 -0.15 -4.90
CA ALA A 79 -6.24 -1.05 -3.98
C ALA A 79 -6.74 -2.50 -4.05
N LEU A 80 -8.02 -2.71 -4.41
CA LEU A 80 -8.69 -4.01 -4.44
C LEU A 80 -7.94 -5.11 -5.22
N PRO A 81 -7.51 -4.91 -6.49
CA PRO A 81 -6.83 -5.96 -7.25
C PRO A 81 -5.50 -6.40 -6.60
N TYR A 82 -4.73 -5.44 -6.08
CA TYR A 82 -3.47 -5.71 -5.40
C TYR A 82 -3.68 -6.42 -4.05
N SER A 83 -4.81 -6.17 -3.38
CA SER A 83 -5.16 -6.84 -2.13
C SER A 83 -5.45 -8.31 -2.38
N ILE A 84 -6.15 -8.63 -3.47
CA ILE A 84 -6.42 -10.01 -3.88
C ILE A 84 -5.10 -10.72 -4.22
N GLU A 85 -4.22 -10.10 -5.02
CA GLU A 85 -2.91 -10.68 -5.35
C GLU A 85 -2.03 -10.89 -4.10
N ALA A 86 -1.98 -9.93 -3.18
CA ALA A 86 -1.24 -10.04 -1.93
C ALA A 86 -1.77 -11.16 -1.03
N ASN A 87 -3.10 -11.31 -0.92
CA ASN A 87 -3.73 -12.39 -0.17
C ASN A 87 -3.51 -13.75 -0.85
N TYR A 88 -3.58 -13.81 -2.17
CA TYR A 88 -3.32 -15.04 -2.92
C TYR A 88 -1.87 -15.50 -2.74
N ARG A 89 -0.89 -14.58 -2.81
CA ARG A 89 0.53 -14.92 -2.56
C ARG A 89 0.83 -15.32 -1.11
N ARG A 90 0.08 -14.79 -0.13
CA ARG A 90 0.20 -15.20 1.29
C ARG A 90 -0.54 -16.51 1.60
N GLY A 91 -1.69 -16.75 0.98
CA GLY A 91 -2.53 -17.94 1.16
C GLY A 91 -2.02 -19.17 0.40
N SER A 92 -1.30 -18.97 -0.71
CA SER A 92 -0.69 -20.07 -1.50
C SER A 92 0.60 -20.63 -0.89
N GLY A 93 0.87 -20.37 0.40
CA GLY A 93 1.86 -21.10 1.19
C GLY A 93 1.30 -22.34 1.92
N GLY A 94 -0.02 -22.58 1.89
CA GLY A 94 -0.66 -23.55 2.79
C GLY A 94 -1.57 -24.63 2.17
N LEU A 95 -1.72 -24.72 0.84
CA LEU A 95 -2.80 -25.55 0.26
C LEU A 95 -2.38 -26.48 -0.89
N TYR A 96 -1.12 -26.95 -0.90
CA TYR A 96 -0.68 -28.06 -1.77
C TYR A 96 0.26 -29.03 -1.05
N ILE A 97 -0.14 -29.52 0.12
CA ILE A 97 0.39 -30.79 0.62
C ILE A 97 -0.76 -31.80 0.74
N ASN A 98 -0.65 -32.79 -0.14
CA ASN A 98 -1.39 -34.03 -0.33
C ASN A 98 -2.07 -34.62 0.91
#